data_AF-A0A0Q9S8E4-F1
#
_entry.id   AF-A0A0Q9S8E4-F1
#
_cell.length_a   1.000
_cell.length_b   1.000
_cell.length_c   1.000
_cell.angle_alpha   90.00
_cell.angle_beta   90.00
_cell.angle_gamma   90.00
#
_symmetry.space_group_name_H-M   'P 1'
#
loop_
_entity.id
_entity.type
_entity.pdbx_description
1 polymer ?
#
loop_
_entity_poly.entity_id
_entity_poly.type
_entity_poly.pdbx_seq_one_letter_code
_entity_poly.pdbx_strand_id
1 'polypeptide(L)'
;MSLTKTSAPARSDVTTSATARPTPTVPLTQRPYFRHGTMLTVGALAWSSMIVVFGLNSEGTAYQYAHNASAFLFQVGVLSLVRALWRSNAIGSGRAARTVLRIEAGALALAMASTASDFFGLTNLDNPASLALDMFWPISMLGMFLIGIRIAVAGRWQGLSRFYPLVAESWAVVTVPTMGIFGEGVARWVGAAHLVIGYAVLGQIVARKQADGS
;
A
#
# COMPACT_ATOMS: atom_id res chain seq x y z
N MET A 1 54.85 33.72 -20.45
CA MET A 1 54.11 34.24 -19.27
C MET A 1 52.67 33.76 -19.37
N SER A 2 52.22 32.84 -18.52
CA SER A 2 50.80 32.47 -18.43
C SER A 2 50.18 33.12 -17.19
N LEU A 3 49.02 33.73 -17.36
CA LEU A 3 48.24 34.37 -16.29
C LEU A 3 47.18 33.37 -15.81
N THR A 4 47.33 32.88 -14.58
CA THR A 4 46.30 32.05 -13.92
C THR A 4 45.28 32.99 -13.27
N LYS A 5 44.05 33.02 -13.79
CA LYS A 5 42.92 33.71 -13.15
C LYS A 5 42.30 32.79 -12.09
N THR A 6 42.50 33.11 -10.82
CA THR A 6 41.75 32.50 -9.71
C THR A 6 40.40 33.22 -9.57
N SER A 7 39.30 32.49 -9.72
CA SER A 7 37.94 33.01 -9.51
C SER A 7 37.74 33.40 -8.05
N ALA A 8 37.15 34.57 -7.80
CA ALA A 8 36.87 35.05 -6.45
C ALA A 8 35.82 34.16 -5.73
N PRO A 9 35.98 33.90 -4.42
CA PRO A 9 35.03 33.10 -3.66
C PRO A 9 33.66 33.77 -3.55
N ALA A 10 32.60 32.98 -3.71
CA ALA A 10 31.21 33.45 -3.64
C ALA A 10 30.88 33.93 -2.21
N ARG A 11 30.49 35.21 -2.11
CA ARG A 11 30.03 35.86 -0.88
C ARG A 11 28.71 35.25 -0.39
N SER A 12 28.69 34.80 0.87
CA SER A 12 27.57 34.09 1.51
C SER A 12 26.60 35.02 2.26
N ASP A 13 26.85 36.32 2.23
CA ASP A 13 26.20 37.37 3.01
C ASP A 13 24.96 37.99 2.33
N VAL A 14 24.57 37.52 1.14
CA VAL A 14 23.34 37.99 0.48
C VAL A 14 22.16 37.10 0.89
N THR A 15 21.39 37.55 1.88
CA THR A 15 20.06 37.01 2.14
C THR A 15 19.13 37.47 1.02
N THR A 16 19.03 36.68 -0.05
CA THR A 16 18.02 36.88 -1.09
C THR A 16 16.65 36.72 -0.43
N SER A 17 15.94 37.83 -0.22
CA SER A 17 14.53 37.81 0.16
C SER A 17 13.79 36.98 -0.89
N ALA A 18 13.41 35.76 -0.51
CA ALA A 18 12.68 34.86 -1.39
C ALA A 18 11.28 35.42 -1.60
N THR A 19 11.09 36.15 -2.70
CA THR A 19 9.76 36.45 -3.23
C THR A 19 8.96 35.15 -3.24
N ALA A 20 7.87 35.11 -2.47
CA ALA A 20 6.99 33.95 -2.36
C ALA A 20 6.56 33.52 -3.78
N ARG A 21 7.22 32.49 -4.29
CA ARG A 21 6.88 31.91 -5.60
C ARG A 21 5.48 31.34 -5.45
N PRO A 22 4.49 31.75 -6.27
CA PRO A 22 3.16 31.16 -6.22
C PRO A 22 3.30 29.65 -6.32
N THR A 23 2.70 28.92 -5.38
CA THR A 23 2.73 27.46 -5.34
C THR A 23 2.19 26.97 -6.68
N PRO A 24 2.99 26.32 -7.54
CA PRO A 24 2.49 25.91 -8.83
C PRO A 24 1.36 24.92 -8.59
N THR A 25 0.15 25.28 -9.01
CA THR A 25 -0.98 24.35 -9.09
C THR A 25 -0.63 23.33 -10.17
N VAL A 26 0.09 22.28 -9.76
CA VAL A 26 0.51 21.20 -10.63
C VAL A 26 -0.74 20.56 -11.24
N PRO A 27 -0.96 20.64 -12.57
CA PRO A 27 -2.12 20.05 -13.22
C PRO A 27 -2.17 18.53 -12.94
N LEU A 28 -3.38 17.95 -12.80
CA LEU A 28 -3.57 16.52 -12.54
C LEU A 28 -2.89 15.60 -13.58
N THR A 29 -2.61 16.12 -14.79
CA THR A 29 -1.81 15.46 -15.83
C THR A 29 -0.38 15.11 -15.38
N GLN A 30 0.16 15.73 -14.33
CA GLN A 30 1.47 15.39 -13.75
C GLN A 30 1.42 14.33 -12.64
N ARG A 31 0.23 13.88 -12.18
CA ARG A 31 0.09 12.88 -11.12
C ARG A 31 -0.56 11.58 -11.63
N PRO A 32 0.17 10.78 -12.42
CA PRO A 32 -0.39 9.59 -13.08
C PRO A 32 -0.91 8.51 -12.10
N TYR A 33 -0.51 8.59 -10.83
CA TYR A 33 -0.85 7.63 -9.79
C TYR A 33 -1.93 8.12 -8.81
N PHE A 34 -2.50 9.32 -9.01
CA PHE A 34 -3.49 9.92 -8.11
C PHE A 34 -4.66 8.99 -7.79
N ARG A 35 -5.29 8.44 -8.84
CA ARG A 35 -6.43 7.52 -8.69
C ARG A 35 -6.05 6.26 -7.94
N HIS A 36 -4.89 5.67 -8.25
CA HIS A 36 -4.44 4.43 -7.61
C HIS A 36 -4.17 4.63 -6.12
N GLY A 37 -3.49 5.72 -5.76
CA GLY A 37 -3.24 6.06 -4.36
C GLY A 37 -4.52 6.40 -3.59
N THR A 38 -5.46 7.10 -4.22
CA THR A 38 -6.76 7.42 -3.60
C THR A 38 -7.59 6.16 -3.34
N MET A 39 -7.64 5.22 -4.29
CA MET A 39 -8.33 3.94 -4.11
C MET A 39 -7.74 3.15 -2.94
N LEU A 40 -6.41 3.13 -2.81
CA LEU A 40 -5.74 2.49 -1.68
C LEU A 40 -6.10 3.16 -0.35
N THR A 41 -6.07 4.49 -0.29
CA THR A 41 -6.43 5.24 0.92
C THR A 41 -7.87 4.96 1.33
N VAL A 42 -8.83 5.01 0.40
CA VAL A 42 -10.25 4.76 0.70
C VAL A 42 -10.47 3.34 1.20
N GLY A 43 -9.90 2.34 0.52
CA GLY A 43 -10.02 0.95 0.94
C GLY A 43 -9.43 0.70 2.33
N ALA A 44 -8.24 1.27 2.61
CA ALA A 44 -7.59 1.14 3.92
C ALA A 44 -8.40 1.77 5.04
N LEU A 45 -8.97 2.96 4.82
CA LEU A 45 -9.81 3.64 5.81
C LEU A 45 -11.14 2.90 6.02
N ALA A 46 -11.74 2.36 4.97
CA ALA A 46 -12.97 1.57 5.07
C ALA A 46 -12.75 0.32 5.94
N TRP A 47 -11.69 -0.44 5.67
CA TRP A 47 -11.39 -1.66 6.41
C TRP A 47 -10.93 -1.38 7.85
N SER A 48 -10.12 -0.32 8.04
CA SER A 48 -9.75 0.16 9.38
C SER A 48 -10.98 0.55 10.21
N SER A 49 -11.92 1.29 9.61
CA SER A 49 -13.16 1.68 10.29
C SER A 49 -14.00 0.47 10.69
N MET A 50 -14.09 -0.54 9.82
CA MET A 50 -14.76 -1.81 10.13
C MET A 50 -14.12 -2.49 11.35
N ILE A 51 -12.79 -2.62 11.39
CA ILE A 51 -12.06 -3.20 12.53
C ILE A 51 -12.30 -2.38 13.80
N VAL A 52 -12.30 -1.05 13.71
CA VAL A 52 -12.55 -0.16 14.85
C VAL A 52 -13.98 -0.27 15.37
N VAL A 53 -14.97 -0.60 14.55
CA VAL A 53 -16.37 -0.73 14.99
C VAL A 53 -16.67 -2.13 15.50
N PHE A 54 -16.27 -3.16 14.76
CA PHE A 54 -16.70 -4.54 15.01
C PHE A 54 -15.63 -5.44 15.63
N GLY A 55 -14.35 -5.07 15.57
CA GLY A 55 -13.25 -5.95 15.96
C GLY A 55 -12.67 -6.74 14.79
N LEU A 56 -11.85 -7.74 15.11
CA LEU A 56 -11.22 -8.60 14.11
C LEU A 56 -11.98 -9.92 13.93
N ASN A 57 -12.67 -10.38 14.98
CA ASN A 57 -13.45 -11.61 14.97
C ASN A 57 -14.79 -11.37 15.68
N SER A 58 -15.83 -11.10 14.90
CA SER A 58 -17.19 -10.97 15.41
C SER A 58 -18.12 -11.95 14.69
N GLU A 59 -19.16 -12.44 15.36
CA GLU A 59 -20.02 -13.51 14.83
C GLU A 59 -21.36 -12.98 14.27
N GLY A 60 -21.52 -11.66 14.10
CA GLY A 60 -22.77 -11.06 13.63
C GLY A 60 -22.90 -10.99 12.10
N THR A 61 -24.12 -11.15 11.58
CA THR A 61 -24.42 -10.94 10.14
C THR A 61 -24.03 -9.54 9.65
N ALA A 62 -24.29 -8.51 10.47
CA ALA A 62 -23.88 -7.14 10.15
C ALA A 62 -22.35 -7.02 10.04
N TYR A 63 -21.61 -7.72 10.90
CA TYR A 63 -20.16 -7.80 10.81
C TYR A 63 -19.73 -8.49 9.50
N GLN A 64 -20.31 -9.62 9.14
CA GLN A 64 -19.93 -10.34 7.91
C GLN A 64 -20.08 -9.47 6.66
N TYR A 65 -21.21 -8.77 6.52
CA TYR A 65 -21.40 -7.85 5.39
C TYR A 65 -20.43 -6.68 5.42
N ALA A 66 -20.23 -6.05 6.60
CA ALA A 66 -19.30 -4.94 6.75
C ALA A 66 -17.85 -5.38 6.48
N HIS A 67 -17.45 -6.55 6.97
CA HIS A 67 -16.15 -7.16 6.78
C HIS A 67 -15.90 -7.42 5.30
N ASN A 68 -16.77 -8.19 4.64
CA ASN A 68 -16.59 -8.56 3.24
C ASN A 68 -16.58 -7.33 2.32
N ALA A 69 -17.48 -6.37 2.53
CA ALA A 69 -17.52 -5.14 1.73
C ALA A 69 -16.26 -4.28 1.91
N SER A 70 -15.81 -4.08 3.16
CA SER A 70 -14.65 -3.25 3.44
C SER A 70 -13.33 -3.93 3.08
N ALA A 71 -13.20 -5.24 3.30
CA ALA A 71 -12.08 -6.05 2.85
C ALA A 71 -11.98 -6.06 1.32
N PHE A 72 -13.11 -6.18 0.60
CA PHE A 72 -13.12 -6.10 -0.86
C PHE A 72 -12.70 -4.72 -1.37
N LEU A 73 -13.18 -3.64 -0.75
CA LEU A 73 -12.72 -2.28 -1.08
C LEU A 73 -11.21 -2.12 -0.84
N PHE A 74 -10.70 -2.68 0.25
CA PHE A 74 -9.27 -2.70 0.53
C PHE A 74 -8.48 -3.50 -0.51
N GLN A 75 -8.95 -4.67 -0.90
CA GLN A 75 -8.38 -5.49 -1.98
C GLN A 75 -8.28 -4.74 -3.31
N VAL A 76 -9.33 -4.01 -3.70
CA VAL A 76 -9.32 -3.14 -4.88
C VAL A 76 -8.25 -2.04 -4.75
N GLY A 77 -8.09 -1.50 -3.54
CA GLY A 77 -7.00 -0.60 -3.18
C GLY A 77 -5.62 -1.21 -3.39
N VAL A 78 -5.38 -2.42 -2.86
CA VAL A 78 -4.10 -3.15 -3.02
C VAL A 78 -3.84 -3.50 -4.48
N LEU A 79 -4.86 -3.89 -5.25
CA LEU A 79 -4.71 -4.14 -6.70
C LEU A 79 -4.31 -2.86 -7.44
N SER A 80 -4.87 -1.71 -7.03
CA SER A 80 -4.47 -0.40 -7.54
C SER A 80 -3.02 -0.08 -7.19
N LEU A 81 -2.55 -0.45 -5.99
CA LEU A 81 -1.14 -0.35 -5.60
C LEU A 81 -0.25 -1.23 -6.49
N VAL A 82 -0.56 -2.51 -6.67
CA VAL A 82 0.16 -3.43 -7.57
C VAL A 82 0.30 -2.83 -8.97
N ARG A 83 -0.78 -2.23 -9.49
CA ARG A 83 -0.76 -1.55 -10.79
C ARG A 83 0.13 -0.31 -10.80
N ALA A 84 0.18 0.47 -9.72
CA ALA A 84 1.11 1.58 -9.57
C ALA A 84 2.57 1.10 -9.52
N LEU A 85 2.87 0.06 -8.73
CA LEU A 85 4.19 -0.57 -8.61
C LEU A 85 4.70 -1.06 -9.97
N TRP A 86 3.81 -1.69 -10.75
CA TRP A 86 4.10 -2.13 -12.10
C TRP A 86 4.45 -0.96 -13.01
N ARG A 87 3.59 0.07 -13.05
CA ARG A 87 3.79 1.25 -13.92
C ARG A 87 5.02 2.05 -13.55
N SER A 88 5.38 2.12 -12.27
CA SER A 88 6.60 2.80 -11.82
C SER A 88 7.85 1.92 -11.86
N ASN A 89 7.76 0.66 -12.28
CA ASN A 89 8.84 -0.33 -12.22
C ASN A 89 9.53 -0.38 -10.82
N ALA A 90 8.75 -0.28 -9.75
CA ALA A 90 9.27 -0.10 -8.38
C ALA A 90 10.18 -1.26 -7.93
N ILE A 91 9.87 -2.48 -8.39
CA ILE A 91 10.59 -3.71 -8.09
C ILE A 91 11.75 -3.92 -9.07
N GLY A 92 11.71 -3.27 -10.24
CA GLY A 92 12.65 -3.42 -11.34
C GLY A 92 11.95 -3.73 -12.67
N SER A 93 12.69 -3.63 -13.78
CA SER A 93 12.16 -3.80 -15.14
C SER A 93 12.32 -5.22 -15.71
N GLY A 94 13.06 -6.10 -15.03
CA GLY A 94 13.38 -7.46 -15.49
C GLY A 94 12.17 -8.41 -15.52
N ARG A 95 12.32 -9.53 -16.24
CA ARG A 95 11.26 -10.55 -16.39
C ARG A 95 10.81 -11.12 -15.04
N ALA A 96 11.75 -11.42 -14.15
CA ALA A 96 11.45 -11.94 -12.81
C ALA A 96 10.58 -10.98 -11.99
N ALA A 97 10.89 -9.69 -11.98
CA ALA A 97 10.09 -8.66 -11.27
C ALA A 97 8.65 -8.59 -11.81
N ARG A 98 8.49 -8.70 -13.13
CA ARG A 98 7.16 -8.74 -13.75
C ARG A 98 6.40 -10.02 -13.45
N THR A 99 7.08 -11.17 -13.41
CA THR A 99 6.45 -12.45 -13.06
C THR A 99 5.95 -12.44 -11.62
N VAL A 100 6.75 -11.94 -10.67
CA VAL A 100 6.34 -11.81 -9.26
C VAL A 100 5.07 -10.95 -9.14
N LEU A 101 5.02 -9.79 -9.80
CA LEU A 101 3.82 -8.95 -9.82
C LEU A 101 2.59 -9.62 -10.46
N ARG A 102 2.78 -10.50 -11.44
CA ARG A 102 1.67 -11.27 -12.04
C ARG A 102 1.14 -12.34 -11.11
N ILE A 103 2.04 -13.08 -10.47
CA ILE A 103 1.68 -14.11 -9.49
C ILE A 103 0.90 -13.45 -8.36
N GLU A 104 1.40 -12.32 -7.85
CA GLU A 104 0.72 -11.56 -6.81
C GLU A 104 -0.65 -11.05 -7.25
N ALA A 105 -0.76 -10.44 -8.43
CA ALA A 105 -2.05 -10.01 -8.96
C ALA A 105 -3.03 -11.19 -9.13
N GLY A 106 -2.53 -12.38 -9.48
CA GLY A 106 -3.33 -13.60 -9.57
C GLY A 106 -3.81 -14.09 -8.21
N ALA A 107 -2.92 -14.15 -7.22
CA ALA A 107 -3.27 -14.51 -5.84
C ALA A 107 -4.29 -13.54 -5.24
N LEU A 108 -4.08 -12.23 -5.43
CA LEU A 108 -5.01 -11.20 -4.99
C LEU A 108 -6.36 -11.30 -5.71
N ALA A 109 -6.39 -11.59 -7.00
CA ALA A 109 -7.63 -11.80 -7.74
C ALA A 109 -8.41 -13.01 -7.24
N LEU A 110 -7.73 -14.10 -6.87
CA LEU A 110 -8.35 -15.27 -6.24
C LEU A 110 -8.89 -14.94 -4.85
N ALA A 111 -8.14 -14.17 -4.05
CA ALA A 111 -8.61 -13.72 -2.75
C ALA A 111 -9.85 -12.81 -2.87
N MET A 112 -9.87 -11.91 -3.85
CA MET A 112 -11.04 -11.09 -4.17
C MET A 112 -12.24 -11.93 -4.59
N ALA A 113 -12.02 -13.01 -5.37
CA ALA A 113 -13.06 -13.94 -5.74
C ALA A 113 -13.59 -14.71 -4.51
N SER A 114 -12.73 -15.04 -3.54
CA SER A 114 -13.14 -15.59 -2.24
C SER A 114 -14.07 -14.64 -1.51
N THR A 115 -13.62 -13.41 -1.27
CA THR A 115 -14.38 -12.40 -0.54
C THR A 115 -15.71 -12.06 -1.22
N ALA A 116 -15.74 -12.03 -2.54
CA ALA A 116 -16.98 -11.87 -3.30
C ALA A 116 -17.91 -13.08 -3.15
N SER A 117 -17.38 -14.30 -3.22
CA SER A 117 -18.16 -15.53 -3.01
C SER A 117 -18.78 -15.57 -1.61
N ASP A 118 -18.02 -15.18 -0.60
CA ASP A 118 -18.48 -15.05 0.79
C ASP A 118 -19.58 -14.00 0.91
N PHE A 119 -19.42 -12.86 0.25
CA PHE A 119 -20.43 -11.79 0.23
C PHE A 119 -21.77 -12.25 -0.35
N PHE A 120 -21.74 -13.11 -1.37
CA PHE A 120 -22.94 -13.69 -1.98
C PHE A 120 -23.45 -14.96 -1.29
N GLY A 121 -22.79 -15.43 -0.21
CA GLY A 121 -23.18 -16.64 0.50
C GLY A 121 -22.98 -17.92 -0.33
N LEU A 122 -22.06 -17.90 -1.29
CA LEU A 122 -21.75 -19.04 -2.17
C LEU A 122 -20.70 -19.98 -1.56
N THR A 123 -20.06 -19.55 -0.46
CA THR A 123 -18.96 -20.27 0.17
C THR A 123 -19.46 -21.16 1.30
N ASN A 124 -18.91 -22.38 1.38
CA ASN A 124 -19.07 -23.26 2.53
C ASN A 124 -17.67 -23.70 2.97
N LEU A 125 -17.23 -23.32 4.18
CA LEU A 125 -15.87 -23.63 4.67
C LEU A 125 -15.63 -25.14 4.87
N ASP A 126 -16.68 -25.96 4.93
CA ASP A 126 -16.57 -27.41 4.91
C ASP A 126 -16.18 -27.96 3.52
N ASN A 127 -16.28 -27.12 2.49
CA ASN A 127 -15.83 -27.44 1.14
C ASN A 127 -14.32 -27.15 1.03
N PRO A 128 -13.49 -28.15 0.71
CA PRO A 128 -12.05 -27.95 0.55
C PRO A 128 -11.69 -26.91 -0.54
N ALA A 129 -12.56 -26.69 -1.52
CA ALA A 129 -12.36 -25.64 -2.53
C ALA A 129 -12.50 -24.23 -1.94
N SER A 130 -13.41 -24.02 -0.99
CA SER A 130 -13.61 -22.75 -0.29
C SER A 130 -12.46 -22.46 0.65
N LEU A 131 -12.00 -23.47 1.40
CA LEU A 131 -10.81 -23.36 2.26
C LEU A 131 -9.55 -23.03 1.44
N ALA A 132 -9.35 -23.70 0.31
CA ALA A 132 -8.23 -23.43 -0.59
C ALA A 132 -8.27 -22.00 -1.16
N LEU A 133 -9.47 -21.48 -1.44
CA LEU A 133 -9.64 -20.12 -1.96
C LEU A 133 -9.33 -19.07 -0.89
N ASP A 134 -9.75 -19.31 0.35
CA ASP A 134 -9.49 -18.43 1.49
C ASP A 134 -7.99 -18.31 1.80
N MET A 135 -7.22 -19.39 1.60
CA MET A 135 -5.77 -19.39 1.78
C MET A 135 -5.02 -18.42 0.86
N PHE A 136 -5.59 -18.00 -0.27
CA PHE A 136 -4.92 -17.05 -1.17
C PHE A 136 -4.81 -15.65 -0.56
N TRP A 137 -5.65 -15.30 0.41
CA TRP A 137 -5.56 -14.03 1.11
C TRP A 137 -4.27 -13.88 1.95
N PRO A 138 -3.96 -14.76 2.92
CA PRO A 138 -2.71 -14.70 3.66
C PRO A 138 -1.48 -14.94 2.79
N ILE A 139 -1.60 -15.76 1.72
CA ILE A 139 -0.52 -15.95 0.75
C ILE A 139 -0.21 -14.64 0.00
N SER A 140 -1.24 -13.92 -0.46
CA SER A 140 -1.10 -12.61 -1.11
C SER A 140 -0.49 -11.58 -0.16
N MET A 141 -0.93 -11.52 1.09
CA MET A 141 -0.33 -10.64 2.12
C MET A 141 1.17 -10.90 2.29
N LEU A 142 1.57 -12.17 2.35
CA LEU A 142 2.99 -12.53 2.43
C LEU A 142 3.75 -12.14 1.15
N GLY A 143 3.18 -12.40 -0.02
CA GLY A 143 3.77 -12.05 -1.31
C GLY A 143 3.98 -10.54 -1.46
N MET A 144 2.98 -9.74 -1.09
CA MET A 144 3.10 -8.28 -1.04
C MET A 144 4.14 -7.80 -0.02
N PHE A 145 4.25 -8.45 1.15
CA PHE A 145 5.32 -8.12 2.11
C PHE A 145 6.72 -8.34 1.53
N LEU A 146 6.94 -9.46 0.85
CA LEU A 146 8.20 -9.74 0.15
C LEU A 146 8.46 -8.74 -0.99
N ILE A 147 7.40 -8.31 -1.69
CA ILE A 147 7.48 -7.21 -2.66
C ILE A 147 7.90 -5.90 -1.99
N GLY A 148 7.36 -5.58 -0.81
CA GLY A 148 7.74 -4.42 -0.01
C GLY A 148 9.23 -4.42 0.34
N ILE A 149 9.75 -5.57 0.80
CA ILE A 149 11.20 -5.76 1.01
C ILE A 149 11.97 -5.52 -0.28
N ARG A 150 11.52 -6.11 -1.40
CA ARG A 150 12.21 -6.00 -2.68
C ARG A 150 12.23 -4.57 -3.22
N ILE A 151 11.17 -3.77 -3.01
CA ILE A 151 11.13 -2.33 -3.35
C ILE A 151 12.13 -1.57 -2.50
N ALA A 152 12.16 -1.84 -1.19
CA ALA A 152 13.13 -1.26 -0.28
C ALA A 152 14.56 -1.62 -0.70
N VAL A 153 14.84 -2.82 -1.16
CA VAL A 153 16.17 -3.18 -1.68
C VAL A 153 16.44 -2.56 -3.06
N ALA A 154 15.44 -2.50 -3.95
CA ALA A 154 15.57 -1.96 -5.31
C ALA A 154 16.05 -0.51 -5.34
N GLY A 155 15.61 0.28 -4.35
CA GLY A 155 15.88 1.71 -4.28
C GLY A 155 15.37 2.50 -5.49
N ARG A 156 14.36 1.99 -6.21
CA ARG A 156 13.76 2.70 -7.36
C ARG A 156 12.86 3.84 -6.92
N TRP A 157 12.19 3.65 -5.79
CA TRP A 157 11.55 4.74 -5.05
C TRP A 157 12.57 5.39 -4.12
N GLN A 158 12.58 6.72 -4.06
CA GLN A 158 13.57 7.49 -3.30
C GLN A 158 13.02 8.00 -1.96
N GLY A 159 13.93 8.36 -1.06
CA GLY A 159 13.61 8.91 0.25
C GLY A 159 12.77 7.97 1.11
N LEU A 160 11.88 8.53 1.93
CA LEU A 160 10.99 7.76 2.81
C LEU A 160 10.02 6.87 2.04
N SER A 161 9.63 7.26 0.81
CA SER A 161 8.69 6.47 0.00
C SER A 161 9.22 5.06 -0.30
N ARG A 162 10.56 4.88 -0.29
CA ARG A 162 11.25 3.59 -0.47
C ARG A 162 10.83 2.52 0.53
N PHE A 163 10.61 2.90 1.79
CA PHE A 163 10.37 1.97 2.90
C PHE A 163 8.89 1.84 3.25
N TYR A 164 8.06 2.78 2.80
CA TYR A 164 6.62 2.77 3.13
C TYR A 164 5.86 1.54 2.65
N PRO A 165 6.13 0.95 1.46
CA PRO A 165 5.56 -0.34 1.10
C PRO A 165 5.87 -1.42 2.13
N LEU A 166 7.12 -1.50 2.63
CA LEU A 166 7.46 -2.47 3.67
C LEU A 166 6.66 -2.26 4.96
N VAL A 167 6.45 -1.00 5.36
CA VAL A 167 5.64 -0.67 6.55
C VAL A 167 4.17 -1.03 6.33
N ALA A 168 3.60 -0.72 5.17
CA ALA A 168 2.20 -1.05 4.89
C ALA A 168 1.96 -2.56 4.86
N GLU A 169 2.79 -3.29 4.11
CA GLU A 169 2.64 -4.72 3.88
C GLU A 169 3.02 -5.58 5.09
N SER A 170 3.64 -4.99 6.13
CA SER A 170 3.91 -5.70 7.39
C SER A 170 2.67 -5.90 8.25
N TRP A 171 1.48 -5.45 7.81
CA TRP A 171 0.24 -5.55 8.57
C TRP A 171 -0.01 -6.96 9.12
N ALA A 172 0.07 -8.00 8.29
CA ALA A 172 -0.17 -9.38 8.75
C ALA A 172 0.91 -9.84 9.73
N VAL A 173 2.17 -9.51 9.44
CA VAL A 173 3.35 -9.86 10.27
C VAL A 173 3.31 -9.17 11.63
N VAL A 174 2.65 -8.02 11.75
CA VAL A 174 2.49 -7.30 13.02
C VAL A 174 1.20 -7.70 13.72
N THR A 175 0.07 -7.67 13.02
CA THR A 175 -1.27 -7.81 13.60
C THR A 175 -1.56 -9.24 14.04
N VAL A 176 -1.16 -10.25 13.25
CA VAL A 176 -1.43 -11.66 13.58
C VAL A 176 -0.65 -12.10 14.82
N PRO A 177 0.67 -11.85 14.95
CA PRO A 177 1.37 -12.12 16.20
C PRO A 177 0.84 -11.30 17.38
N THR A 178 0.46 -10.03 17.15
CA THR A 178 -0.17 -9.21 18.20
C THR A 178 -1.44 -9.87 18.74
N MET A 179 -2.27 -10.42 17.85
CA MET A 179 -3.47 -11.16 18.21
C MET A 179 -3.15 -12.42 19.02
N GLY A 180 -2.11 -13.18 18.62
CA GLY A 180 -1.69 -14.38 19.33
C GLY A 180 -1.08 -14.11 20.71
N ILE A 181 -0.33 -13.01 20.89
CA ILE A 181 0.41 -12.71 22.12
C ILE A 181 -0.42 -11.87 23.10
N PHE A 182 -1.12 -10.85 22.60
CA PHE A 182 -1.82 -9.85 23.42
C PHE A 182 -3.35 -9.94 23.33
N GLY A 183 -3.86 -10.84 22.50
CA GLY A 183 -5.29 -11.04 22.30
C GLY A 183 -5.94 -10.04 21.33
N GLU A 184 -7.20 -10.29 21.01
CA GLU A 184 -7.95 -9.51 20.01
C GLU A 184 -8.12 -8.04 20.41
N GLY A 185 -8.34 -7.74 21.70
CA GLY A 185 -8.57 -6.38 22.16
C GLY A 185 -7.43 -5.42 21.79
N VAL A 186 -6.18 -5.86 21.92
CA VAL A 186 -4.99 -5.09 21.52
C VAL A 186 -4.81 -5.13 19.99
N ALA A 187 -4.94 -6.32 19.39
CA ALA A 187 -4.75 -6.51 17.97
C ALA A 187 -5.71 -5.69 17.11
N ARG A 188 -6.95 -5.46 17.57
CA ARG A 188 -7.93 -4.58 16.92
C ARG A 188 -7.36 -3.19 16.68
N TRP A 189 -6.80 -2.57 17.72
CA TRP A 189 -6.26 -1.22 17.64
C TRP A 189 -4.97 -1.18 16.84
N VAL A 190 -4.09 -2.16 17.03
CA VAL A 190 -2.85 -2.29 16.26
C VAL A 190 -3.16 -2.45 14.78
N GLY A 191 -4.02 -3.40 14.41
CA GLY A 191 -4.42 -3.66 13.03
C GLY A 191 -5.09 -2.46 12.38
N ALA A 192 -6.03 -1.81 13.07
CA ALA A 192 -6.68 -0.61 12.57
C ALA A 192 -5.71 0.55 12.36
N ALA A 193 -4.84 0.83 13.34
CA ALA A 193 -3.84 1.89 13.25
C ALA A 193 -2.82 1.60 12.14
N HIS A 194 -2.42 0.34 11.98
CA HIS A 194 -1.47 -0.10 10.95
C HIS A 194 -2.04 0.05 9.54
N LEU A 195 -3.35 -0.16 9.33
CA LEU A 195 -4.00 0.16 8.05
C LEU A 195 -3.97 1.66 7.73
N VAL A 196 -4.17 2.51 8.74
CA VAL A 196 -4.11 3.97 8.55
C VAL A 196 -2.68 4.42 8.28
N ILE A 197 -1.76 4.12 9.19
CA ILE A 197 -0.36 4.58 9.12
C ILE A 197 0.39 3.91 7.97
N GLY A 198 0.12 2.64 7.70
CA GLY A 198 0.72 1.89 6.61
C GLY A 198 0.06 2.24 5.28
N TYR A 199 -1.13 1.68 5.03
CA TYR A 199 -1.75 1.73 3.71
C TYR A 199 -2.40 3.07 3.36
N ALA A 200 -3.07 3.75 4.30
CA ALA A 200 -3.72 5.02 3.97
C ALA A 200 -2.67 6.10 3.66
N VAL A 201 -1.61 6.19 4.46
CA VAL A 201 -0.46 7.08 4.19
C VAL A 201 0.29 6.65 2.93
N LEU A 202 0.55 5.35 2.72
CA LEU A 202 1.15 4.88 1.47
C LEU A 202 0.31 5.28 0.25
N GLY A 203 -1.02 5.19 0.34
CA GLY A 203 -1.94 5.64 -0.70
C GLY A 203 -1.78 7.13 -1.00
N GLN A 204 -1.61 7.96 0.04
CA GLN A 204 -1.34 9.39 -0.14
C GLN A 204 0.05 9.66 -0.75
N ILE A 205 1.07 8.89 -0.37
CA ILE A 205 2.41 8.97 -0.99
C ILE A 205 2.29 8.66 -2.48
N VAL A 206 1.64 7.55 -2.84
CA VAL A 206 1.42 7.14 -4.22
C VAL A 206 0.61 8.19 -4.99
N ALA A 207 -0.47 8.72 -4.39
CA ALA A 207 -1.33 9.70 -5.04
C ALA A 207 -0.60 11.01 -5.40
N ARG A 208 0.47 11.33 -4.67
CA ARG A 208 1.28 12.53 -4.87
C ARG A 208 2.47 12.31 -5.81
N LYS A 209 2.80 11.06 -6.17
CA LYS A 209 3.92 10.76 -7.07
C LYS A 209 3.71 11.32 -8.48
N GLN A 210 4.77 11.93 -8.99
CA GLN A 210 4.84 12.49 -10.34
C GLN A 210 5.46 11.49 -11.33
N ALA A 211 5.26 11.73 -12.63
CA ALA A 211 5.75 10.84 -13.69
C ALA A 211 7.27 10.67 -13.70
N ASP A 212 8.03 11.65 -13.22
CA ASP A 212 9.49 11.71 -13.35
C ASP A 212 10.27 11.26 -12.10
N GLY A 213 9.58 10.68 -11.11
CA GLY A 213 10.23 10.04 -9.95
C GLY A 213 10.72 11.02 -8.89
N SER A 214 9.85 11.33 -7.94
CA SER A 214 10.23 11.62 -6.55
C SER A 214 9.35 10.80 -5.59
#